data_AF-A0AAW9JA66-F1
#
_entry.id   AF-A0AAW9JA66-F1
#
_cell.length_a   1.000
_cell.length_b   1.000
_cell.length_c   1.000
_cell.angle_alpha   90.00
_cell.angle_beta   90.00
_cell.angle_gamma   90.00
#
_symmetry.space_group_name_H-M   'P 1'
#
loop_
_entity.id
_entity.type
_entity.pdbx_description
1 polymer ?
#
loop_
_entity_poly.entity_id
_entity_poly.type
_entity_poly.pdbx_seq_one_letter_code
_entity_poly.pdbx_strand_id
1 'polypeptide(L)'
;YKLYSLIWNRFMASQMASCELNTNSIEIKNGDYKFKASGSTIKFDGFMKLYEYATEEDNEDVSLPKLEENDELSKVDIEGKQHFTQPPARYSEASFVKSLEEKGIGRPSTYVPTITTILSRDYIK
;
A
#
# COMPACT_ATOMS: atom_id res chain seq x y z
N TYR A 1 -17.57 -16.63 -11.90
CA TYR A 1 -17.58 -15.25 -12.43
C TYR A 1 -16.49 -14.38 -11.80
N LYS A 2 -16.39 -14.28 -10.46
CA LYS A 2 -15.41 -13.42 -9.76
C LYS A 2 -13.95 -13.53 -10.25
N LEU A 3 -13.42 -14.75 -10.42
CA LEU A 3 -12.05 -14.96 -10.90
C LEU A 3 -11.85 -14.46 -12.35
N TYR A 4 -12.83 -14.69 -13.22
CA TYR A 4 -12.78 -14.20 -14.60
C TYR A 4 -12.81 -12.68 -14.64
N SER A 5 -13.68 -12.03 -13.85
CA SER A 5 -13.70 -10.56 -13.73
C SER A 5 -12.36 -10.01 -13.24
N LEU A 6 -11.71 -10.67 -12.27
CA LEU A 6 -10.38 -10.27 -11.80
C LEU A 6 -9.32 -10.35 -12.91
N ILE A 7 -9.28 -11.46 -13.64
CA ILE A 7 -8.35 -11.66 -14.77
C ILE A 7 -8.61 -10.62 -15.86
N TRP A 8 -9.88 -10.41 -16.22
CA TRP A 8 -10.28 -9.47 -17.26
C TRP A 8 -9.95 -8.02 -16.88
N ASN A 9 -10.27 -7.60 -15.65
CA ASN A 9 -9.93 -6.27 -15.15
C ASN A 9 -8.41 -6.06 -15.14
N ARG A 10 -7.64 -7.06 -14.70
CA ARG A 10 -6.17 -6.99 -14.69
C ARG A 10 -5.58 -6.87 -16.10
N PHE A 11 -6.11 -7.63 -17.06
CA PHE A 11 -5.67 -7.58 -18.45
C PHE A 11 -5.97 -6.22 -19.08
N MET A 12 -7.21 -5.74 -18.96
CA MET A 12 -7.61 -4.45 -19.50
C MET A 12 -6.82 -3.29 -18.85
N ALA A 13 -6.63 -3.32 -17.53
CA ALA A 13 -5.82 -2.34 -16.81
C ALA A 13 -4.37 -2.29 -17.30
N SER A 14 -3.78 -3.42 -17.73
CA SER A 14 -2.41 -3.45 -18.27
C SER A 14 -2.22 -2.68 -19.58
N GLN A 15 -3.31 -2.41 -20.31
CA GLN A 15 -3.30 -1.66 -21.56
C GLN A 15 -3.72 -0.19 -21.37
N MET A 16 -4.08 0.21 -20.15
CA MET A 16 -4.49 1.57 -19.82
C MET A 16 -3.27 2.45 -19.50
N ALA A 17 -3.47 3.77 -19.51
CA ALA A 17 -2.46 4.72 -19.10
C ALA A 17 -2.12 4.60 -17.60
N SER A 18 -0.90 4.99 -17.24
CA SER A 18 -0.45 5.02 -15.84
C SER A 18 -1.24 6.05 -15.03
N CYS A 19 -1.47 5.77 -13.75
CA CYS A 19 -2.03 6.74 -12.81
C CYS A 19 -1.01 7.87 -12.56
N GLU A 20 -1.45 9.13 -12.60
CA GLU A 20 -0.63 10.28 -12.20
C GLU A 20 -1.01 10.73 -10.78
N LEU A 21 -0.05 10.70 -9.87
CA LEU A 21 -0.21 11.16 -8.50
C LEU A 21 0.55 12.47 -8.31
N ASN A 22 -0.08 13.46 -7.67
CA ASN A 22 0.59 14.64 -7.14
C ASN A 22 0.96 14.37 -5.69
N THR A 23 2.25 14.25 -5.40
CA THR A 23 2.74 14.09 -4.02
C THR A 23 3.28 15.42 -3.52
N ASN A 24 2.70 15.92 -2.43
CA ASN A 24 3.12 17.12 -1.75
C ASN A 24 3.76 16.74 -0.41
N SER A 25 4.95 17.27 -0.13
CA SER A 25 5.62 17.13 1.15
C SER A 25 5.93 18.51 1.70
N ILE A 26 5.38 18.81 2.88
CA ILE A 26 5.55 20.08 3.57
C ILE A 26 6.41 19.84 4.81
N GLU A 27 7.45 20.66 4.99
CA GLU A 27 8.25 20.73 6.22
C GLU A 27 7.90 22.03 6.95
N ILE A 28 7.41 21.90 8.19
CA ILE A 28 7.03 23.03 9.03
C ILE A 28 8.06 23.15 10.15
N LYS A 29 8.68 24.32 10.27
CA LYS A 29 9.60 24.64 11.37
C LYS A 29 8.88 25.39 12.47
N ASN A 30 9.02 24.94 13.70
CA ASN A 30 8.49 25.62 14.89
C ASN A 30 9.61 25.74 15.94
N GLY A 31 10.38 26.82 15.87
CA GLY A 31 11.60 27.00 16.65
C GLY A 31 12.63 25.91 16.30
N ASP A 32 12.99 25.10 17.30
CA ASP A 32 13.93 23.98 17.15
C ASP A 32 13.27 22.68 16.64
N TYR A 33 11.94 22.62 16.59
CA TYR A 33 11.19 21.43 16.17
C TYR A 33 10.82 21.46 14.69
N LYS A 34 10.81 20.28 14.06
CA LYS A 34 10.40 20.09 12.66
C LYS A 34 9.25 19.12 12.57
N PHE A 35 8.19 19.53 11.88
CA PHE A 35 7.06 18.68 11.54
C PHE A 35 7.08 18.40 10.05
N LYS A 36 6.75 17.17 9.67
CA LYS A 36 6.62 16.77 8.27
C LYS A 36 5.18 16.33 8.02
N ALA A 37 4.56 16.93 7.02
CA ALA A 37 3.30 16.47 6.48
C ALA A 37 3.54 15.99 5.04
N SER A 38 3.00 14.83 4.70
CA SER A 38 3.04 14.30 3.34
C SER A 38 1.63 13.92 2.95
N GLY A 39 1.27 14.21 1.71
CA GLY A 39 -0.06 13.97 1.19
C GLY A 39 0.01 13.78 -0.31
N SER A 40 -0.75 12.82 -0.80
CA SER A 40 -0.89 12.54 -2.21
C SER A 40 -2.32 12.84 -2.66
N THR A 41 -2.45 13.27 -3.91
CA THR A 41 -3.76 13.41 -4.56
C THR A 41 -3.67 12.87 -5.96
N ILE A 42 -4.67 12.10 -6.36
CA ILE A 42 -4.76 11.55 -7.71
C ILE A 42 -5.08 12.68 -8.70
N LYS A 43 -4.16 12.94 -9.63
CA LYS A 43 -4.35 13.90 -10.73
C LYS A 43 -5.02 13.23 -11.92
N PHE A 44 -4.72 11.96 -12.15
CA PHE A 44 -5.31 11.16 -13.21
C PHE A 44 -5.37 9.69 -12.80
N ASP A 45 -6.56 9.11 -12.72
CA ASP A 45 -6.78 7.76 -12.21
C ASP A 45 -6.11 6.66 -13.06
N GLY A 46 -5.95 6.86 -14.37
CA GLY A 46 -5.37 5.86 -15.27
C GLY A 46 -5.98 4.46 -15.10
N PHE A 47 -5.12 3.44 -14.98
CA PHE A 47 -5.53 2.05 -14.76
C PHE A 47 -6.20 1.78 -13.39
N MET A 48 -5.99 2.63 -12.38
CA MET A 48 -6.57 2.45 -11.03
C MET A 48 -8.10 2.45 -11.07
N LYS A 49 -8.71 3.14 -12.05
CA LYS A 49 -10.16 3.18 -12.24
C LYS A 49 -10.80 1.80 -12.48
N LEU A 50 -10.05 0.85 -13.05
CA LEU A 50 -10.55 -0.48 -13.39
C LEU A 50 -9.98 -1.57 -12.48
N TYR A 51 -8.76 -1.38 -11.99
CA TYR A 51 -8.08 -2.29 -11.10
C TYR A 51 -7.40 -1.48 -10.00
N GLU A 52 -8.06 -1.34 -8.86
CA GLU A 52 -7.49 -0.72 -7.68
C GLU A 52 -6.40 -1.63 -7.11
N TYR A 53 -5.18 -1.11 -7.03
CA TYR A 53 -4.15 -1.70 -6.19
C TYR A 53 -4.41 -1.23 -4.77
N ALA A 54 -5.25 -1.96 -4.03
CA ALA A 54 -5.46 -1.69 -2.62
C ALA A 54 -4.22 -2.15 -1.84
N THR A 55 -3.24 -1.27 -1.70
CA THR A 55 -2.25 -1.34 -0.62
C THR A 55 -2.85 -0.56 0.55
N GLU A 56 -2.89 -1.15 1.75
CA GLU A 56 -3.46 -0.50 2.94
C GLU A 56 -2.78 0.83 3.26
N GLU A 57 -1.54 1.03 2.80
CA GLU A 57 -0.76 2.27 2.93
C GLU A 57 -1.14 3.38 1.94
N ASP A 58 -1.80 3.08 0.82
CA ASP A 58 -2.12 4.06 -0.24
C ASP A 58 -3.49 4.75 -0.06
N ASN A 59 -4.25 4.40 0.98
CA ASN A 59 -5.58 4.95 1.25
C ASN A 59 -5.55 6.22 2.13
N GLU A 60 -4.41 6.89 2.20
CA GLU A 60 -4.31 8.22 2.77
C GLU A 60 -4.23 9.25 1.63
N ASP A 61 -5.35 9.44 0.92
CA ASP A 61 -5.60 10.62 0.07
C ASP A 61 -5.70 11.86 0.98
N VAL A 62 -4.58 12.20 1.63
CA VAL A 62 -4.45 13.40 2.45
C VAL A 62 -4.21 14.54 1.49
N SER A 63 -5.32 15.15 1.05
CA SER A 63 -5.28 16.39 0.29
C SER A 63 -4.76 17.52 1.18
N LEU A 64 -3.51 17.91 0.94
CA LEU A 64 -2.88 19.02 1.64
C LEU A 64 -3.34 20.35 1.01
N PRO A 65 -3.67 21.38 1.82
CA PRO A 65 -3.94 22.70 1.30
C PRO A 65 -2.71 23.25 0.58
N LYS A 66 -2.94 24.14 -0.39
CA LYS A 66 -1.84 24.89 -1.02
C LYS A 66 -1.27 25.85 0.01
N LEU A 67 0.03 25.72 0.29
CA LEU A 67 0.78 26.60 1.18
C LEU A 67 1.94 27.21 0.39
N GLU A 68 2.33 28.43 0.73
CA GLU A 68 3.50 29.10 0.16
C GLU A 68 4.69 29.10 1.14
N GLU A 69 5.89 29.34 0.62
CA GLU A 69 7.08 29.45 1.47
C GLU A 69 6.95 30.64 2.43
N ASN A 70 7.08 30.36 3.73
CA ASN A 70 6.92 31.30 4.85
C ASN A 70 5.48 31.66 5.23
N ASP A 71 4.48 30.85 4.84
CA ASP A 71 3.13 30.99 5.40
C ASP A 71 3.13 30.82 6.92
N GLU A 72 2.50 31.75 7.63
CA GLU A 72 2.31 31.68 9.08
C GLU A 72 1.18 30.71 9.41
N LEU A 73 1.53 29.53 9.92
CA LEU A 73 0.57 28.53 10.36
C LEU A 73 0.19 28.73 11.83
N SER A 74 -1.10 28.72 12.12
CA SER A 74 -1.60 28.72 13.50
C SER A 74 -1.66 27.30 14.06
N LYS A 75 -1.18 27.14 15.29
CA LYS A 75 -1.33 25.89 16.03
C LYS A 75 -2.80 25.72 16.44
N VAL A 76 -3.44 24.65 15.97
CA VAL A 76 -4.79 24.25 16.41
C VAL A 76 -4.69 23.37 17.65
N ASP A 77 -3.94 22.26 17.57
CA ASP A 77 -3.74 21.33 18.69
C ASP A 77 -2.39 20.60 18.60
N ILE A 78 -1.89 20.06 19.71
CA ILE A 78 -0.70 19.20 19.77
C ILE A 78 -1.05 17.94 20.58
N GLU A 79 -1.10 16.81 19.89
CA GLU A 79 -1.28 15.50 20.49
C GLU A 79 0.05 14.73 20.56
N GLY A 80 0.36 14.18 21.74
CA GLY A 80 1.50 13.28 21.91
C GLY A 80 1.15 11.87 21.49
N LYS A 81 1.53 11.46 20.27
CA LYS A 81 1.33 10.08 19.80
C LYS A 81 2.50 9.19 20.23
N GLN A 82 2.19 8.12 20.94
CA GLN A 82 3.15 7.07 21.28
C GLN A 82 2.93 5.87 20.37
N HIS A 83 3.98 5.46 19.67
CA HIS A 83 3.96 4.26 18.84
C HIS A 83 4.72 3.12 19.54
N PHE A 84 4.18 1.92 19.45
CA PHE A 84 4.83 0.69 19.90
C PHE A 84 5.26 -0.12 18.68
N THR A 85 6.38 -0.81 18.78
CA THR A 85 6.79 -1.77 17.77
C THR A 85 5.83 -2.97 17.80
N GLN A 86 5.40 -3.40 16.62
CA GLN A 86 4.62 -4.62 16.47
C GLN A 86 5.54 -5.77 16.05
N PRO A 87 5.25 -7.01 16.47
CA PRO A 87 5.96 -8.16 15.94
C PRO A 87 5.71 -8.29 14.43
N PRO A 88 6.62 -8.95 13.68
CA PRO A 88 6.41 -9.19 12.26
C PRO A 88 5.09 -9.90 11.98
N ALA A 89 4.39 -9.45 10.94
CA ALA A 89 3.14 -10.06 10.51
C ALA A 89 3.33 -11.55 10.17
N ARG A 90 2.34 -12.37 10.53
CA ARG A 90 2.32 -13.78 10.12
C ARG A 90 2.05 -13.89 8.62
N TYR A 91 2.48 -15.02 8.04
CA TYR A 91 2.21 -15.30 6.64
C TYR A 91 0.73 -15.61 6.38
N SER A 92 0.12 -14.89 5.46
CA SER A 92 -1.04 -15.35 4.70
C SER A 92 -0.61 -16.25 3.54
N GLU A 93 -1.53 -17.03 2.95
CA GLU A 93 -1.22 -17.83 1.76
C GLU A 93 -0.60 -16.99 0.64
N ALA A 94 -1.13 -15.79 0.38
CA ALA A 94 -0.60 -14.88 -0.63
C ALA A 94 0.85 -14.44 -0.33
N SER A 95 1.13 -14.01 0.90
CA SER A 95 2.47 -13.60 1.32
C SER A 95 3.47 -14.77 1.35
N PHE A 96 2.98 -15.98 1.64
CA PHE A 96 3.78 -17.19 1.63
C PHE A 96 4.14 -17.62 0.20
N VAL A 97 3.18 -17.57 -0.73
CA VAL A 97 3.44 -17.80 -2.17
C VAL A 97 4.47 -16.80 -2.69
N LYS A 98 4.30 -15.50 -2.38
CA LYS A 98 5.26 -14.45 -2.73
C LYS A 98 6.66 -14.76 -2.18
N SER A 99 6.75 -15.19 -0.93
CA SER A 99 8.02 -15.57 -0.30
C SER A 99 8.68 -16.80 -0.93
N LEU A 100 7.90 -17.79 -1.35
CA LEU A 100 8.41 -18.98 -2.06
C LEU A 100 8.95 -18.63 -3.45
N GLU A 101 8.31 -17.69 -4.14
CA GLU A 101 8.73 -17.17 -5.44
C GLU A 101 10.02 -16.36 -5.34
N GLU A 102 10.08 -15.39 -4.41
CA GLU A 102 11.28 -14.55 -4.16
C GLU A 102 12.51 -15.39 -3.79
N LYS A 103 12.31 -16.47 -3.02
CA LYS A 103 13.38 -17.41 -2.65
C LYS A 103 13.71 -18.44 -3.74
N GLY A 104 12.97 -18.44 -4.86
CA GLY A 104 13.17 -19.38 -5.96
C GLY A 104 12.83 -20.84 -5.64
N ILE A 105 12.16 -21.11 -4.52
CA ILE A 105 11.78 -22.45 -4.06
C ILE A 105 10.52 -22.92 -4.78
N GLY A 106 9.55 -22.02 -4.91
CA GLY A 106 8.25 -22.34 -5.52
C GLY A 106 8.24 -22.19 -7.04
N ARG A 107 7.29 -22.89 -7.66
CA ARG A 107 6.92 -22.80 -9.09
C ARG A 107 5.40 -22.70 -9.20
N PRO A 108 4.86 -22.13 -10.29
CA PRO A 108 3.40 -22.01 -10.49
C PRO A 108 2.63 -23.33 -10.30
N SER A 109 3.20 -24.46 -10.69
CA SER A 109 2.61 -25.79 -10.53
C SER A 109 2.69 -26.36 -9.10
N THR A 110 3.44 -25.73 -8.20
CA THR A 110 3.79 -26.29 -6.87
C THR A 110 3.29 -25.47 -5.69
N TYR A 111 2.86 -24.22 -5.89
CA TYR A 111 2.36 -23.36 -4.81
C TYR A 111 1.18 -23.99 -4.06
N VAL A 112 0.11 -24.32 -4.80
CA VAL A 112 -1.11 -24.90 -4.21
C VAL A 112 -0.82 -26.27 -3.59
N PRO A 113 -0.18 -27.25 -4.27
CA PRO A 113 0.13 -28.55 -3.67
C PRO A 113 0.97 -28.46 -2.39
N THR A 114 1.93 -27.54 -2.32
CA THR A 114 2.78 -27.37 -1.13
C THR A 114 1.96 -26.86 0.05
N ILE A 115 1.15 -25.82 -0.15
CA ILE A 115 0.26 -25.26 0.89
C ILE A 115 -0.76 -26.30 1.35
N THR A 116 -1.39 -27.03 0.42
CA THR A 116 -2.34 -28.09 0.77
C THR A 116 -1.66 -29.22 1.54
N THR A 117 -0.42 -29.58 1.22
CA THR A 117 0.31 -30.66 1.90
C THR A 117 0.70 -30.28 3.33
N ILE A 118 1.15 -29.04 3.57
CA ILE A 118 1.52 -28.60 4.92
C ILE A 118 0.28 -28.44 5.83
N LEU A 119 -0.85 -27.99 5.28
CA LEU A 119 -2.13 -27.91 5.99
C LEU A 119 -2.72 -29.29 6.29
N SER A 120 -2.76 -30.18 5.29
CA SER A 120 -3.34 -31.54 5.45
C SER A 120 -2.57 -32.44 6.42
N ARG A 121 -1.29 -32.14 6.65
CA ARG A 121 -0.45 -32.83 7.64
C ARG A 121 -0.44 -32.13 9.00
N ASP A 122 -1.26 -31.10 9.20
CA ASP A 122 -1.37 -30.32 10.44
C ASP A 122 -0.03 -29.73 10.93
N TYR A 123 0.91 -29.43 10.03
CA TYR A 123 2.16 -28.75 10.40
C TYR A 123 1.95 -27.28 10.77
N ILE A 124 0.88 -26.68 10.23
CA ILE A 124 0.50 -25.28 10.40
C ILE A 124 -1.02 -25.25 10.58
N LYS A 125 -1.51 -24.39 11.47
CA LYS A 125 -2.93 -24.15 11.74
C LYS A 125 -3.28 -22.69 11.53
#